data_AF-A0A1K2HX69-F1
#
_entry.id   AF-A0A1K2HX69-F1
#
_cell.length_a   1.000
_cell.length_b   1.000
_cell.length_c   1.000
_cell.angle_alpha   90.00
_cell.angle_beta   90.00
_cell.angle_gamma   90.00
#
_symmetry.space_group_name_H-M   'P 1'
#
loop_
_entity.id
_entity.type
_entity.pdbx_description
1 polymer ?
#
loop_
_entity_poly.entity_id
_entity_poly.type
_entity_poly.pdbx_seq_one_letter_code
_entity_poly.pdbx_strand_id
1 'polypeptide(L)'
;MSILVAIPSYERPELLGYCINTACELKSDEPYEIVIFDDASPTLDLEAFVRKGRLSVSRSETNVGPSGTISRIWRHFLTSRHEYLFFLDDDLIANTDALAVGMARLASQSGLLSLYNSTMHTGVSVAPDLLEKQRLGNAGTFWTRDLVALALRELEGQDHIDNRYSGLFAARGIPMLATVQSRVQHLGIKGRHNWRFGQLEHGLGFEPDSESQMRALCRTYDVLMTHQADYMRPPFKTRMAIAFGLRRIERAKKTPSPS
;
A
#
# COMPACT_ATOMS: atom_id res chain seq x y z
N MET A 1 -26.26 -0.78 -2.21
CA MET A 1 -25.03 -1.54 -2.50
C MET A 1 -24.26 -1.74 -1.20
N SER A 2 -23.19 -2.54 -1.13
CA SER A 2 -22.36 -2.55 0.09
C SER A 2 -20.88 -2.79 -0.19
N ILE A 3 -20.02 -2.25 0.66
CA ILE A 3 -18.57 -2.19 0.43
C ILE A 3 -17.81 -2.95 1.51
N LEU A 4 -16.87 -3.80 1.10
CA LEU A 4 -15.85 -4.36 1.99
C LEU A 4 -14.59 -3.50 1.89
N VAL A 5 -14.18 -2.86 2.97
CA VAL A 5 -12.87 -2.21 3.09
C VAL A 5 -11.89 -3.24 3.65
N ALA A 6 -11.00 -3.76 2.82
CA ALA A 6 -10.04 -4.79 3.21
C ALA A 6 -8.65 -4.18 3.44
N ILE A 7 -8.11 -4.42 4.64
CA ILE A 7 -6.79 -3.93 5.05
C ILE A 7 -5.87 -5.13 5.33
N PRO A 8 -5.01 -5.56 4.38
CA PRO A 8 -4.00 -6.60 4.66
C PRO A 8 -2.93 -6.04 5.59
N SER A 9 -2.46 -6.84 6.55
CA SER A 9 -1.39 -6.41 7.47
C SER A 9 -0.47 -7.54 7.89
N TYR A 10 0.81 -7.21 8.10
CA TYR A 10 1.79 -8.07 8.77
C TYR A 10 2.84 -7.24 9.53
N GLU A 11 2.86 -7.34 10.86
CA GLU A 11 3.88 -6.76 11.75
C GLU A 11 4.17 -5.26 11.52
N ARG A 12 3.11 -4.46 11.36
CA ARG A 12 3.20 -3.00 11.14
C ARG A 12 2.24 -2.20 12.05
N PRO A 13 2.35 -2.32 13.38
CA PRO A 13 1.37 -1.74 14.31
C PRO A 13 1.19 -0.22 14.18
N GLU A 14 2.26 0.54 13.95
CA GLU A 14 2.18 2.00 13.83
C GLU A 14 1.48 2.42 12.53
N LEU A 15 1.90 1.88 11.38
CA LEU A 15 1.29 2.19 10.07
C LEU A 15 -0.16 1.74 10.02
N LEU A 16 -0.44 0.50 10.45
CA LEU A 16 -1.79 -0.02 10.56
C LEU A 16 -2.67 0.88 11.44
N GLY A 17 -2.12 1.41 12.54
CA GLY A 17 -2.82 2.36 13.39
C GLY A 17 -3.25 3.64 12.67
N TYR A 18 -2.39 4.21 11.82
CA TYR A 18 -2.76 5.36 10.99
C TYR A 18 -3.82 5.00 9.95
N CYS A 19 -3.63 3.87 9.26
CA CYS A 19 -4.58 3.38 8.26
C CYS A 19 -5.98 3.20 8.87
N ILE A 20 -6.10 2.46 9.98
CA ILE A 20 -7.35 2.24 10.69
C ILE A 20 -8.01 3.54 11.14
N ASN A 21 -7.25 4.46 11.74
CA ASN A 21 -7.82 5.73 12.20
C ASN A 21 -8.49 6.49 11.05
N THR A 22 -7.85 6.55 9.88
CA THR A 22 -8.44 7.22 8.70
C THR A 22 -9.54 6.40 8.04
N ALA A 23 -9.45 5.06 8.04
CA ALA A 23 -10.50 4.18 7.55
C ALA A 23 -11.80 4.33 8.37
N CYS A 24 -11.70 4.50 9.69
CA CYS A 24 -12.85 4.75 10.56
C CYS A 24 -13.54 6.11 10.32
N GLU A 25 -12.86 7.06 9.64
CA GLU A 25 -13.39 8.37 9.28
C GLU A 25 -14.08 8.40 7.91
N LEU A 26 -14.03 7.29 7.16
CA LEU A 26 -14.64 7.17 5.84
C LEU A 26 -16.15 7.43 5.89
N LYS A 27 -16.63 8.20 4.92
CA LYS A 27 -18.04 8.52 4.71
C LYS A 27 -18.51 7.88 3.41
N SER A 28 -19.68 7.27 3.48
CA SER A 28 -20.35 6.69 2.32
C SER A 28 -21.85 6.69 2.57
N ASP A 29 -22.63 6.91 1.50
CA ASP A 29 -24.07 6.68 1.50
C ASP A 29 -24.39 5.17 1.48
N GLU A 30 -23.43 4.35 1.03
CA GLU A 30 -23.54 2.90 1.00
C GLU A 30 -23.02 2.28 2.30
N PRO A 31 -23.69 1.24 2.84
CA PRO A 31 -23.17 0.52 3.99
C PRO A 31 -21.83 -0.14 3.68
N TYR A 32 -20.88 -0.02 4.61
CA TYR A 32 -19.57 -0.63 4.48
C TYR A 32 -19.11 -1.31 5.78
N GLU A 33 -18.20 -2.28 5.63
CA GLU A 33 -17.51 -2.96 6.73
C GLU A 33 -16.00 -2.84 6.53
N ILE A 34 -15.27 -2.58 7.61
CA ILE A 34 -13.80 -2.59 7.61
C ILE A 34 -13.32 -3.91 8.17
N VAL A 35 -12.49 -4.63 7.44
CA VAL A 35 -11.93 -5.91 7.86
C VAL A 35 -10.41 -5.88 7.75
N ILE A 36 -9.73 -6.13 8.86
CA ILE A 36 -8.28 -6.29 8.89
C ILE A 36 -7.95 -7.75 8.56
N PHE A 37 -7.17 -7.98 7.52
CA PHE A 37 -6.69 -9.31 7.14
C PHE A 37 -5.24 -9.48 7.61
N ASP A 38 -5.09 -10.00 8.82
CA ASP A 38 -3.77 -10.20 9.43
C ASP A 38 -3.08 -11.48 8.95
N ASP A 39 -1.86 -11.36 8.47
CA ASP A 39 -1.05 -12.47 7.93
C ASP A 39 -0.23 -13.17 9.03
N ALA A 40 -0.91 -13.53 10.12
CA ALA A 40 -0.34 -14.18 11.31
C ALA A 40 0.77 -13.35 11.99
N SER A 41 0.50 -12.07 12.27
CA SER A 41 1.43 -11.21 13.01
C SER A 41 1.63 -11.73 14.45
N PRO A 42 2.85 -12.12 14.86
CA PRO A 42 3.11 -12.61 16.22
C PRO A 42 2.95 -11.58 17.33
N THR A 43 3.14 -10.28 17.06
CA THR A 43 3.19 -9.24 18.10
C THR A 43 2.03 -8.25 18.06
N LEU A 44 1.22 -8.30 17.00
CA LEU A 44 0.15 -7.34 16.76
C LEU A 44 -1.06 -7.61 17.66
N ASP A 45 -1.37 -6.66 18.56
CA ASP A 45 -2.59 -6.63 19.38
C ASP A 45 -3.78 -6.12 18.55
N LEU A 46 -4.42 -7.03 17.82
CA LEU A 46 -5.58 -6.74 16.99
C LEU A 46 -6.85 -6.42 17.82
N GLU A 47 -6.95 -6.93 19.04
CA GLU A 47 -8.10 -6.69 19.91
C GLU A 47 -8.18 -5.22 20.35
N ALA A 48 -7.03 -4.58 20.54
CA ALA A 48 -6.96 -3.14 20.82
C ALA A 48 -7.56 -2.29 19.68
N PHE A 49 -7.44 -2.74 18.43
CA PHE A 49 -8.03 -2.05 17.30
C PHE A 49 -9.53 -2.30 17.19
N VAL A 50 -9.99 -3.54 17.37
CA VAL A 50 -11.43 -3.89 17.33
C VAL A 50 -12.23 -3.09 18.37
N ARG A 51 -11.66 -2.90 19.57
CA ARG A 51 -12.28 -2.10 20.65
C ARG A 51 -12.57 -0.64 20.27
N LYS A 52 -11.92 -0.08 19.25
CA LYS A 52 -12.16 1.29 18.76
C LYS A 52 -13.42 1.41 17.87
N GLY A 53 -14.01 0.28 17.45
CA GLY A 53 -15.29 0.21 16.76
C GLY A 53 -15.22 0.23 15.22
N ARG A 54 -16.28 -0.30 14.59
CA ARG A 54 -16.52 -0.40 13.12
C ARG A 54 -15.59 -1.32 12.30
N LEU A 55 -14.81 -2.18 12.96
CA LEU A 55 -13.94 -3.11 12.25
C LEU A 55 -14.00 -4.53 12.81
N SER A 56 -13.78 -5.51 11.93
CA SER A 56 -13.58 -6.92 12.28
C SER A 56 -12.19 -7.40 11.83
N VAL A 57 -11.79 -8.59 12.26
CA VAL A 57 -10.45 -9.14 12.02
C VAL A 57 -10.57 -10.54 11.43
N SER A 58 -9.85 -10.79 10.33
CA SER A 58 -9.65 -12.10 9.73
C SER A 58 -8.16 -12.47 9.78
N ARG A 59 -7.76 -13.14 10.86
CA ARG A 59 -6.37 -13.57 11.09
C ARG A 59 -6.11 -14.95 10.46
N SER A 60 -5.00 -15.06 9.75
CA SER A 60 -4.46 -16.34 9.26
C SER A 60 -3.90 -17.18 10.41
N GLU A 61 -3.95 -18.51 10.28
CA GLU A 61 -3.24 -19.41 11.19
C GLU A 61 -1.72 -19.34 11.01
N THR A 62 -1.27 -19.14 9.78
CA THR A 62 0.15 -19.06 9.40
C THR A 62 0.39 -17.91 8.43
N ASN A 63 1.64 -17.44 8.35
CA ASN A 63 2.03 -16.43 7.37
C ASN A 63 1.97 -17.03 5.96
N VAL A 64 1.05 -16.53 5.13
CA VAL A 64 0.85 -16.94 3.73
C VAL A 64 1.43 -15.92 2.74
N GLY A 65 2.05 -14.86 3.26
CA GLY A 65 2.65 -13.79 2.49
C GLY A 65 1.64 -12.87 1.81
N PRO A 66 2.13 -11.83 1.09
CA PRO A 66 1.27 -10.83 0.47
C PRO A 66 0.29 -11.42 -0.56
N SER A 67 0.78 -12.26 -1.48
CA SER A 67 -0.08 -12.90 -2.49
C SER A 67 -1.14 -13.80 -1.86
N GLY A 68 -0.75 -14.64 -0.88
CA GLY A 68 -1.68 -15.51 -0.17
C GLY A 68 -2.75 -14.72 0.60
N THR A 69 -2.36 -13.58 1.19
CA THR A 69 -3.29 -12.67 1.87
C THR A 69 -4.27 -12.02 0.88
N ILE A 70 -3.81 -11.59 -0.29
CA ILE A 70 -4.70 -11.06 -1.34
C ILE A 70 -5.70 -12.12 -1.81
N SER A 71 -5.25 -13.36 -2.09
CA SER A 71 -6.18 -14.45 -2.44
C SER A 71 -7.18 -14.76 -1.32
N ARG A 72 -6.77 -14.66 -0.05
CA ARG A 72 -7.67 -14.80 1.11
C ARG A 72 -8.72 -13.69 1.16
N ILE A 73 -8.33 -12.44 0.91
CA ILE A 73 -9.24 -11.30 0.80
C ILE A 73 -10.26 -11.53 -0.32
N TRP A 74 -9.81 -11.94 -1.51
CA TRP A 74 -10.69 -12.22 -2.63
C TRP A 74 -11.69 -13.34 -2.32
N ARG A 75 -11.24 -14.45 -1.72
CA ARG A 75 -12.14 -15.53 -1.28
C ARG A 75 -13.16 -15.04 -0.27
N HIS A 76 -12.73 -14.29 0.75
CA HIS A 76 -13.64 -13.73 1.75
C HIS A 76 -14.67 -12.79 1.10
N PHE A 77 -14.22 -11.90 0.21
CA PHE A 77 -15.10 -10.99 -0.50
C PHE A 77 -16.16 -11.75 -1.30
N LEU A 78 -15.76 -12.75 -2.10
CA LEU A 78 -16.68 -13.53 -2.94
C LEU A 78 -17.68 -14.41 -2.17
N THR A 79 -17.40 -14.73 -0.90
CA THR A 79 -18.35 -15.43 -0.02
C THR A 79 -19.17 -14.50 0.87
N SER A 80 -18.79 -13.22 0.96
CA SER A 80 -19.53 -12.19 1.69
C SER A 80 -20.72 -11.63 0.90
N ARG A 81 -21.56 -10.83 1.57
CA ARG A 81 -22.67 -10.07 0.97
C ARG A 81 -22.26 -8.79 0.22
N HIS A 82 -20.98 -8.42 0.27
CA HIS A 82 -20.52 -7.14 -0.26
C HIS A 82 -20.56 -7.10 -1.78
N GLU A 83 -20.79 -5.96 -2.41
CA GLU A 83 -20.82 -5.83 -3.87
C GLU A 83 -19.53 -5.25 -4.43
N TYR A 84 -18.83 -4.47 -3.60
CA TYR A 84 -17.58 -3.83 -3.94
C TYR A 84 -16.53 -4.11 -2.89
N LEU A 85 -15.29 -4.26 -3.35
CA LEU A 85 -14.11 -4.38 -2.50
C LEU A 85 -13.27 -3.11 -2.67
N PHE A 86 -13.05 -2.40 -1.58
CA PHE A 86 -12.06 -1.34 -1.48
C PHE A 86 -10.82 -1.89 -0.77
N PHE A 87 -9.73 -2.03 -1.51
CA PHE A 87 -8.46 -2.54 -1.01
C PHE A 87 -7.59 -1.38 -0.54
N LEU A 88 -7.19 -1.41 0.73
CA LEU A 88 -6.44 -0.34 1.39
C LEU A 88 -5.25 -0.95 2.13
N ASP A 89 -4.04 -0.86 1.58
CA ASP A 89 -2.82 -1.32 2.24
C ASP A 89 -2.67 -0.73 3.66
N ASP A 90 -2.03 -1.46 4.57
CA ASP A 90 -1.83 -1.05 5.97
C ASP A 90 -0.97 0.21 6.17
N ASP A 91 -0.34 0.69 5.12
CA ASP A 91 0.47 1.92 5.11
C ASP A 91 -0.16 3.05 4.29
N LEU A 92 -1.46 2.97 3.97
CA LEU A 92 -2.22 4.04 3.35
C LEU A 92 -3.01 4.85 4.37
N ILE A 93 -3.16 6.13 4.10
CA ILE A 93 -4.24 6.97 4.64
C ILE A 93 -5.21 7.32 3.52
N ALA A 94 -6.49 7.50 3.86
CA ALA A 94 -7.55 7.80 2.91
C ALA A 94 -8.31 9.07 3.29
N ASN A 95 -8.70 9.87 2.29
CA ASN A 95 -9.62 10.98 2.47
C ASN A 95 -10.99 10.51 2.97
N THR A 96 -11.69 11.37 3.72
CA THR A 96 -12.99 10.99 4.30
C THR A 96 -14.06 10.71 3.24
N ASP A 97 -13.92 11.27 2.04
CA ASP A 97 -14.82 11.08 0.91
C ASP A 97 -14.41 9.93 -0.05
N ALA A 98 -13.32 9.20 0.24
CA ALA A 98 -12.75 8.23 -0.70
C ALA A 98 -13.77 7.17 -1.18
N LEU A 99 -14.63 6.67 -0.29
CA LEU A 99 -15.66 5.70 -0.67
C LEU A 99 -16.72 6.33 -1.59
N ALA A 100 -17.19 7.53 -1.27
CA ALA A 100 -18.16 8.24 -2.10
C ALA A 100 -17.62 8.52 -3.51
N VAL A 101 -16.36 8.97 -3.61
CA VAL A 101 -15.69 9.21 -4.89
C VAL A 101 -15.54 7.91 -5.68
N GLY A 102 -15.07 6.84 -5.05
CA GLY A 102 -14.91 5.53 -5.71
C GLY A 102 -16.23 5.00 -6.28
N MET A 103 -17.29 5.04 -5.48
CA MET A 103 -18.62 4.58 -5.90
C MET A 103 -19.22 5.41 -7.03
N ALA A 104 -19.11 6.75 -6.98
CA ALA A 104 -19.59 7.62 -8.04
C ALA A 104 -18.91 7.31 -9.39
N ARG A 105 -17.63 6.93 -9.36
CA ARG A 105 -16.87 6.58 -10.58
C ARG A 105 -17.23 5.20 -11.10
N LEU A 106 -17.36 4.20 -10.22
CA LEU A 106 -17.81 2.87 -10.61
C LEU A 106 -19.24 2.85 -11.18
N ALA A 107 -20.10 3.82 -10.82
CA ALA A 107 -21.43 3.95 -11.40
C ALA A 107 -21.42 4.36 -12.89
N SER A 108 -20.33 4.96 -13.38
CA SER A 108 -20.22 5.49 -14.74
C SER A 108 -19.09 4.86 -15.56
N GLN A 109 -18.28 3.98 -14.96
CA GLN A 109 -17.09 3.38 -15.56
C GLN A 109 -17.01 1.89 -15.22
N SER A 110 -16.46 1.10 -16.14
CA SER A 110 -16.12 -0.30 -15.90
C SER A 110 -14.61 -0.48 -15.78
N GLY A 111 -14.20 -1.55 -15.10
CA GLY A 111 -12.80 -1.88 -14.89
C GLY A 111 -12.33 -1.65 -13.46
N LEU A 112 -11.01 -1.77 -13.27
CA LEU A 112 -10.35 -1.57 -11.97
C LEU A 112 -10.12 -0.07 -11.75
N LEU A 113 -10.56 0.46 -10.63
CA LEU A 113 -10.33 1.86 -10.26
C LEU A 113 -9.33 1.95 -9.11
N SER A 114 -8.31 2.78 -9.22
CA SER A 114 -7.44 3.18 -8.12
C SER A 114 -7.74 4.63 -7.73
N LEU A 115 -7.79 4.88 -6.43
CA LEU A 115 -7.81 6.23 -5.87
C LEU A 115 -6.39 6.77 -5.60
N TYR A 116 -5.36 6.05 -6.06
CA TYR A 116 -3.96 6.40 -5.89
C TYR A 116 -3.31 6.71 -7.24
N ASN A 117 -2.91 7.96 -7.43
CA ASN A 117 -2.16 8.38 -8.61
C ASN A 117 -0.66 8.47 -8.29
N SER A 118 0.03 7.34 -8.39
CA SER A 118 1.49 7.30 -8.24
C SER A 118 2.21 8.01 -9.39
N THR A 119 3.32 8.67 -9.07
CA THR A 119 4.30 9.22 -10.04
C THR A 119 5.09 8.13 -10.77
N MET A 120 5.09 6.89 -10.30
CA MET A 120 5.86 5.80 -10.91
C MET A 120 5.28 5.29 -12.24
N HIS A 121 3.99 5.53 -12.48
CA HIS A 121 3.29 5.04 -13.65
C HIS A 121 2.58 6.19 -14.34
N THR A 122 3.06 6.59 -15.51
CA THR A 122 2.40 7.59 -16.34
C THR A 122 1.03 7.06 -16.79
N GLY A 123 0.02 7.92 -16.75
CA GLY A 123 -1.33 7.62 -17.21
C GLY A 123 -1.73 8.52 -18.38
N VAL A 124 -2.73 8.09 -19.14
CA VAL A 124 -3.33 8.87 -20.23
C VAL A 124 -4.69 9.38 -19.75
N SER A 125 -4.95 10.68 -19.89
CA SER A 125 -6.25 11.24 -19.51
C SER A 125 -7.36 10.66 -20.39
N VAL A 126 -8.38 10.08 -19.76
CA VAL A 126 -9.58 9.56 -20.42
C VAL A 126 -10.84 10.33 -20.02
N ALA A 127 -10.77 11.08 -18.92
CA ALA A 127 -11.76 12.07 -18.49
C ALA A 127 -11.03 13.19 -17.70
N PRO A 128 -11.69 14.33 -17.42
CA PRO A 128 -11.06 15.44 -16.68
C PRO A 128 -10.43 15.05 -15.34
N ASP A 129 -10.95 14.01 -14.70
CA ASP A 129 -10.49 13.56 -13.39
C ASP A 129 -10.08 12.08 -13.35
N LEU A 130 -9.92 11.43 -14.51
CA LEU A 130 -9.48 10.05 -14.62
C LEU A 130 -8.32 9.87 -15.61
N LEU A 131 -7.38 9.02 -15.21
CA LEU A 131 -6.26 8.55 -16.00
C LEU A 131 -6.41 7.04 -16.24
N GLU A 132 -6.23 6.59 -17.47
CA GLU A 132 -5.98 5.18 -17.74
C GLU A 132 -4.49 4.86 -17.53
N LYS A 133 -4.20 3.77 -16.82
CA LYS A 133 -2.85 3.30 -16.52
C LYS A 133 -2.65 1.89 -17.06
N GLN A 134 -1.44 1.62 -17.55
CA GLN A 134 -1.07 0.26 -18.01
C GLN A 134 -0.82 -0.72 -16.87
N ARG A 135 -0.53 -0.21 -15.67
CA ARG A 135 -0.27 -1.00 -14.46
C ARG A 135 -0.81 -0.27 -13.24
N LEU A 136 -1.39 -1.02 -12.33
CA LEU A 136 -1.85 -0.54 -11.03
C LEU A 136 -1.38 -1.52 -9.94
N GLY A 137 -0.93 -0.99 -8.81
CA GLY A 137 -0.84 -1.75 -7.57
C GLY A 137 -2.20 -1.80 -6.86
N ASN A 138 -2.29 -2.49 -5.72
CA ASN A 138 -3.52 -2.60 -4.95
C ASN A 138 -3.90 -1.32 -4.19
N ALA A 139 -2.98 -0.35 -4.12
CA ALA A 139 -3.12 0.84 -3.32
C ALA A 139 -4.41 1.63 -3.62
N GLY A 140 -5.33 1.60 -2.65
CA GLY A 140 -6.62 2.30 -2.73
C GLY A 140 -7.46 1.86 -3.93
N THR A 141 -7.54 0.56 -4.21
CA THR A 141 -8.25 0.05 -5.39
C THR A 141 -9.66 -0.42 -5.10
N PHE A 142 -10.55 -0.16 -6.06
CA PHE A 142 -11.96 -0.51 -6.06
C PHE A 142 -12.22 -1.62 -7.07
N TRP A 143 -12.81 -2.71 -6.59
CA TRP A 143 -13.07 -3.92 -7.37
C TRP A 143 -14.55 -4.29 -7.32
N THR A 144 -15.07 -4.73 -8.47
CA THR A 144 -16.38 -5.38 -8.55
C THR A 144 -16.25 -6.88 -8.27
N ARG A 145 -17.35 -7.55 -7.91
CA ARG A 145 -17.38 -9.01 -7.73
C ARG A 145 -16.86 -9.75 -8.98
N ASP A 146 -17.24 -9.32 -10.17
CA ASP A 146 -16.82 -9.97 -11.41
C ASP A 146 -15.31 -9.88 -11.64
N LEU A 147 -14.71 -8.73 -11.32
CA LEU A 147 -13.26 -8.55 -11.43
C LEU A 147 -12.51 -9.41 -10.41
N VAL A 148 -13.01 -9.49 -9.17
CA VAL A 148 -12.41 -10.37 -8.15
C VAL A 148 -12.56 -11.84 -8.52
N ALA A 149 -13.74 -12.27 -9.00
CA ALA A 149 -13.99 -13.64 -9.43
C ALA A 149 -13.08 -14.03 -10.60
N LEU A 150 -12.89 -13.12 -11.55
CA LEU A 150 -11.93 -13.26 -12.63
C LEU A 150 -10.49 -13.39 -12.09
N ALA A 151 -10.03 -12.44 -11.28
CA ALA A 151 -8.67 -12.42 -10.77
C ALA A 151 -8.36 -13.67 -9.93
N LEU A 152 -9.26 -14.06 -9.03
CA LEU A 152 -9.08 -15.25 -8.20
C LEU A 152 -8.97 -16.52 -9.05
N ARG A 153 -9.88 -16.73 -10.01
CA ARG A 153 -9.89 -17.93 -10.85
C ARG A 153 -8.59 -18.10 -11.65
N GLU A 154 -8.02 -17.00 -12.13
CA GLU A 154 -6.86 -17.04 -13.03
C GLU A 154 -5.52 -16.93 -12.29
N LEU A 155 -5.50 -16.34 -11.10
CA LEU A 155 -4.26 -15.89 -10.44
C LEU A 155 -4.03 -16.47 -9.04
N GLU A 156 -4.99 -17.20 -8.45
CA GLU A 156 -4.79 -17.80 -7.13
C GLU A 156 -3.52 -18.66 -7.08
N GLY A 157 -2.76 -18.53 -5.99
CA GLY A 157 -1.51 -19.27 -5.77
C GLY A 157 -0.30 -18.72 -6.52
N GLN A 158 -0.43 -17.61 -7.24
CA GLN A 158 0.70 -16.97 -7.93
C GLN A 158 1.37 -15.88 -7.08
N ASP A 159 2.68 -15.72 -7.25
CA ASP A 159 3.44 -14.60 -6.70
C ASP A 159 3.29 -13.33 -7.56
N HIS A 160 3.53 -12.17 -6.94
CA HIS A 160 3.46 -10.86 -7.59
C HIS A 160 2.10 -10.58 -8.24
N ILE A 161 1.02 -10.85 -7.48
CA ILE A 161 -0.37 -10.75 -7.94
C ILE A 161 -0.70 -9.40 -8.58
N ASP A 162 -0.12 -8.31 -8.09
CA ASP A 162 -0.25 -6.94 -8.62
C ASP A 162 0.14 -6.82 -10.10
N ASN A 163 1.30 -7.36 -10.43
CA ASN A 163 1.80 -7.40 -11.80
C ASN A 163 0.97 -8.37 -12.66
N ARG A 164 0.49 -9.46 -12.06
CA ARG A 164 -0.27 -10.50 -12.76
C ARG A 164 -1.67 -10.03 -13.15
N TYR A 165 -2.44 -9.42 -12.24
CA TYR A 165 -3.77 -8.93 -12.62
C TYR A 165 -3.68 -7.76 -13.58
N SER A 166 -2.64 -6.90 -13.47
CA SER A 166 -2.44 -5.81 -14.43
C SER A 166 -2.25 -6.37 -15.85
N GLY A 167 -1.42 -7.41 -15.99
CA GLY A 167 -1.24 -8.11 -17.27
C GLY A 167 -2.50 -8.81 -17.76
N LEU A 168 -3.24 -9.48 -16.87
CA LEU A 168 -4.51 -10.14 -17.19
C LEU A 168 -5.56 -9.15 -17.70
N PHE A 169 -5.71 -8.01 -17.02
CA PHE A 169 -6.71 -6.99 -17.36
C PHE A 169 -6.38 -6.31 -18.67
N ALA A 170 -5.10 -5.95 -18.88
CA ALA A 170 -4.64 -5.45 -20.17
C ALA A 170 -4.90 -6.44 -21.31
N ALA A 171 -4.60 -7.73 -21.11
CA ALA A 171 -4.85 -8.77 -22.12
C ALA A 171 -6.33 -9.00 -22.44
N ARG A 172 -7.25 -8.65 -21.52
CA ARG A 172 -8.70 -8.75 -21.72
C ARG A 172 -9.38 -7.43 -22.06
N GLY A 173 -8.62 -6.36 -22.28
CA GLY A 173 -9.17 -5.03 -22.56
C GLY A 173 -10.00 -4.46 -21.41
N ILE A 174 -9.72 -4.87 -20.17
CA ILE A 174 -10.36 -4.35 -18.97
C ILE A 174 -9.64 -3.06 -18.57
N PRO A 175 -10.31 -1.90 -18.53
CA PRO A 175 -9.68 -0.64 -18.16
C PRO A 175 -9.11 -0.67 -16.75
N MET A 176 -7.95 -0.03 -16.59
CA MET A 176 -7.31 0.22 -15.31
C MET A 176 -7.20 1.73 -15.13
N LEU A 177 -8.03 2.28 -14.26
CA LEU A 177 -8.23 3.71 -14.09
C LEU A 177 -7.63 4.18 -12.77
N ALA A 178 -7.13 5.40 -12.74
CA ALA A 178 -6.74 6.10 -11.52
C ALA A 178 -7.37 7.49 -11.50
N THR A 179 -7.75 7.99 -10.33
CA THR A 179 -8.16 9.39 -10.19
C THR A 179 -6.99 10.32 -10.50
N VAL A 180 -7.23 11.49 -11.09
CA VAL A 180 -6.17 12.49 -11.32
C VAL A 180 -5.65 13.01 -9.98
N GLN A 181 -6.57 13.36 -9.08
CA GLN A 181 -6.28 13.70 -7.68
C GLN A 181 -6.44 12.46 -6.82
N SER A 182 -5.39 12.07 -6.14
CA SER A 182 -5.39 10.91 -5.25
C SER A 182 -6.33 11.16 -4.07
N ARG A 183 -7.07 10.14 -3.65
CA ARG A 183 -7.84 10.11 -2.40
C ARG A 183 -7.21 9.22 -1.33
N VAL A 184 -6.05 8.63 -1.63
CA VAL A 184 -5.21 7.92 -0.68
C VAL A 184 -3.75 8.32 -0.84
N GLN A 185 -2.96 8.12 0.22
CA GLN A 185 -1.53 8.44 0.25
C GLN A 185 -0.75 7.38 1.04
N HIS A 186 0.35 6.88 0.46
CA HIS A 186 1.27 5.96 1.15
C HIS A 186 2.10 6.69 2.22
N LEU A 187 2.27 6.02 3.35
CA LEU A 187 3.12 6.41 4.46
C LEU A 187 4.39 5.56 4.53
N GLY A 188 4.45 4.44 3.80
CA GLY A 188 5.54 3.48 3.88
C GLY A 188 6.89 4.07 3.45
N ILE A 189 7.78 4.36 4.40
CA ILE A 189 9.15 4.86 4.13
C ILE A 189 10.16 3.70 4.00
N LYS A 190 9.87 2.55 4.62
CA LYS A 190 10.68 1.33 4.59
C LYS A 190 9.80 0.15 4.16
N GLY A 191 9.82 -0.14 2.86
CA GLY A 191 9.10 -1.26 2.24
C GLY A 191 10.01 -2.07 1.31
N ARG A 192 9.49 -3.13 0.70
CA ARG A 192 10.26 -3.96 -0.26
C ARG A 192 10.85 -3.15 -1.43
N HIS A 193 10.29 -1.98 -1.72
CA HIS A 193 10.65 -1.14 -2.85
C HIS A 193 11.24 0.23 -2.51
N ASN A 194 11.40 0.59 -1.21
CA ASN A 194 11.94 1.89 -0.77
C ASN A 194 13.33 1.73 -0.18
N TRP A 195 14.37 2.00 -0.98
CA TRP A 195 15.78 1.72 -0.66
C TRP A 195 16.66 2.98 -0.62
N ARG A 196 16.12 4.17 -0.90
CA ARG A 196 16.85 5.45 -0.85
C ARG A 196 16.20 6.47 0.08
N PHE A 197 17.03 7.33 0.67
CA PHE A 197 16.55 8.51 1.40
C PHE A 197 15.75 9.41 0.48
N GLY A 198 14.65 9.96 0.98
CA GLY A 198 13.80 10.86 0.23
C GLY A 198 12.92 10.18 -0.83
N GLN A 199 12.99 8.85 -0.99
CA GLN A 199 11.97 8.12 -1.74
C GLN A 199 10.76 7.88 -0.85
N LEU A 200 9.87 8.86 -0.80
CA LEU A 200 8.49 8.70 -0.38
C LEU A 200 7.63 8.76 -1.63
N GLU A 201 6.83 7.72 -1.86
CA GLU A 201 5.88 7.77 -2.97
C GLU A 201 4.70 8.65 -2.60
N HIS A 202 4.41 9.63 -3.45
CA HIS A 202 3.34 10.59 -3.24
C HIS A 202 2.17 10.31 -4.17
N GLY A 203 0.97 10.30 -3.58
CA GLY A 203 -0.27 10.36 -4.32
C GLY A 203 -0.40 11.75 -4.90
N LEU A 204 -0.34 11.86 -6.23
CA LEU A 204 -0.46 13.14 -6.90
C LEU A 204 -1.80 13.78 -6.57
N GLY A 205 -1.77 15.04 -6.11
CA GLY A 205 -2.96 15.81 -5.75
C GLY A 205 -3.68 15.33 -4.50
N PHE A 206 -3.06 14.49 -3.66
CA PHE A 206 -3.62 14.16 -2.35
C PHE A 206 -3.60 15.40 -1.45
N GLU A 207 -4.77 15.78 -0.96
CA GLU A 207 -4.95 16.88 -0.01
C GLU A 207 -5.61 16.30 1.25
N PRO A 208 -4.95 16.32 2.41
CA PRO A 208 -5.51 15.67 3.58
C PRO A 208 -6.68 16.50 4.15
N ASP A 209 -7.77 15.82 4.52
CA ASP A 209 -9.05 16.43 4.94
C ASP A 209 -9.44 16.10 6.39
N SER A 210 -8.58 15.43 7.15
CA SER A 210 -8.79 15.14 8.58
C SER A 210 -7.52 15.26 9.44
N GLU A 211 -7.71 15.59 10.72
CA GLU A 211 -6.59 15.72 11.67
C GLU A 211 -5.77 14.42 11.79
N SER A 212 -6.42 13.25 11.71
CA SER A 212 -5.75 11.96 11.73
C SER A 212 -4.79 11.79 10.54
N GLN A 213 -5.19 12.24 9.35
CA GLN A 213 -4.34 12.23 8.16
C GLN A 213 -3.16 13.18 8.30
N MET A 214 -3.39 14.41 8.79
CA MET A 214 -2.33 15.38 9.06
C MET A 214 -1.29 14.83 10.04
N ARG A 215 -1.75 14.23 11.15
CA ARG A 215 -0.86 13.63 12.16
C ARG A 215 -0.04 12.49 11.58
N ALA A 216 -0.66 11.62 10.79
CA ALA A 216 0.01 10.53 10.13
C ALA A 216 1.09 11.03 9.15
N LEU A 217 0.77 12.03 8.32
CA LEU A 217 1.74 12.65 7.42
C LEU A 217 2.91 13.29 8.16
N CYS A 218 2.63 14.13 9.17
CA CYS A 218 3.68 14.75 9.99
C CYS A 218 4.60 13.70 10.60
N ARG A 219 4.02 12.63 11.20
CA ARG A 219 4.82 11.54 11.76
C ARG A 219 5.69 10.88 10.71
N THR A 220 5.13 10.56 9.55
CA THR A 220 5.87 9.95 8.44
C THR A 220 7.06 10.83 8.05
N TYR A 221 6.86 12.13 7.83
CA TYR A 221 7.97 13.03 7.52
C TYR A 221 8.99 13.14 8.67
N ASP A 222 8.57 13.17 9.93
CA ASP A 222 9.48 13.15 11.08
C ASP A 222 10.34 11.88 11.11
N VAL A 223 9.72 10.71 10.87
CA VAL A 223 10.42 9.43 10.77
C VAL A 223 11.40 9.47 9.60
N LEU A 224 10.99 9.94 8.43
CA LEU A 224 11.87 10.06 7.27
C LEU A 224 13.10 10.92 7.61
N MET A 225 12.90 12.09 8.20
CA MET A 225 13.98 13.02 8.53
C MET A 225 14.90 12.50 9.64
N THR A 226 14.36 11.86 10.68
CA THR A 226 15.16 11.29 11.77
C THR A 226 15.98 10.07 11.33
N HIS A 227 15.54 9.35 10.29
CA HIS A 227 16.29 8.24 9.70
C HIS A 227 17.30 8.66 8.62
N GLN A 228 17.52 9.96 8.37
CA GLN A 228 18.49 10.44 7.37
C GLN A 228 19.88 9.81 7.54
N ALA A 229 20.34 9.61 8.78
CA ALA A 229 21.64 9.02 9.08
C ALA A 229 21.78 7.59 8.54
N ASP A 230 20.70 6.82 8.43
CA ASP A 230 20.71 5.44 7.92
C ASP A 230 21.12 5.40 6.44
N TYR A 231 20.85 6.48 5.71
CA TYR A 231 21.09 6.56 4.27
C TYR A 231 22.31 7.40 3.90
N MET A 232 22.74 8.32 4.76
CA MET A 232 23.96 9.10 4.57
C MET A 232 25.23 8.31 4.92
N ARG A 233 25.09 7.17 5.60
CA ARG A 233 26.21 6.31 6.00
C ARG A 233 26.40 5.21 4.97
N PRO A 234 27.64 4.96 4.48
CA PRO A 234 27.87 3.86 3.55
C PRO A 234 27.41 2.54 4.18
N PRO A 235 26.91 1.57 3.37
CA PRO A 235 26.52 0.25 3.86
C PRO A 235 27.64 -0.35 4.73
N PHE A 236 27.29 -1.14 5.75
CA PHE A 236 28.27 -1.71 6.69
C PHE A 236 29.45 -2.40 6.00
N LYS A 237 29.19 -3.12 4.89
CA LYS A 237 30.23 -3.75 4.05
C LYS A 237 31.19 -2.74 3.43
N THR A 238 30.67 -1.60 2.96
CA THR A 238 31.47 -0.50 2.40
C THR A 238 32.27 0.22 3.48
N ARG A 239 31.69 0.41 4.68
CA ARG A 239 32.42 0.94 5.85
C ARG A 239 33.59 0.05 6.26
N MET A 240 33.39 -1.27 6.28
CA MET A 240 34.47 -2.23 6.55
C MET A 240 35.55 -2.18 5.47
N ALA A 241 35.17 -2.16 4.19
CA ALA A 241 36.13 -2.07 3.08
C ALA A 241 36.97 -0.78 3.14
N ILE A 242 36.35 0.37 3.45
CA ILE A 242 37.04 1.65 3.64
C ILE A 242 37.98 1.57 4.86
N ALA A 243 37.52 1.03 5.99
CA ALA A 243 38.35 0.88 7.19
C ALA A 243 39.56 -0.05 6.97
N PHE A 244 39.37 -1.16 6.24
CA PHE A 244 40.47 -2.05 5.86
C PHE A 244 41.43 -1.40 4.85
N GLY A 245 40.91 -0.63 3.89
CA GLY A 245 41.70 0.13 2.93
C GLY A 245 42.58 1.18 3.61
N LEU A 246 42.02 1.96 4.55
CA LEU A 246 42.76 2.96 5.32
C LEU A 246 43.85 2.34 6.20
N ARG A 247 43.56 1.22 6.88
CA ARG A 247 44.57 0.46 7.64
C ARG A 247 45.71 -0.08 6.77
N ARG A 248 45.42 -0.41 5.50
CA ARG A 248 46.43 -0.89 4.54
C ARG A 248 47.37 0.23 4.09
N ILE A 249 46.83 1.44 3.90
CA ILE A 249 47.60 2.65 3.58
C ILE A 249 48.50 3.06 4.75
N GLU A 250 48.00 3.00 5.99
CA GLU A 250 48.80 3.30 7.18
C GLU A 250 49.95 2.30 7.41
N ARG A 251 49.74 1.01 7.07
CA ARG A 251 50.81 0.00 7.13
C ARG A 251 51.87 0.21 6.05
N ALA A 252 51.47 0.59 4.84
CA ALA A 252 52.41 0.87 3.74
C ALA A 252 53.32 2.08 4.01
N LYS A 253 52.87 3.05 4.83
CA LYS A 253 53.68 4.19 5.28
C LYS A 253 54.70 3.84 6.38
N LYS A 254 54.62 2.66 7.01
CA LYS A 254 55.51 2.23 8.10
C LYS A 254 56.59 1.23 7.66
N THR A 255 56.56 0.75 6.42
CA THR A 255 57.64 -0.06 5.84
C THR A 255 58.74 0.86 5.31
N PRO A 256 59.97 0.84 5.87
CA PRO A 256 61.08 1.60 5.32
C PRO A 256 61.48 1.03 3.96
N SER A 257 61.85 1.92 3.04
CA SER A 257 62.37 1.57 1.73
C SER A 257 63.61 0.68 1.89
N PRO A 258 63.72 -0.45 1.16
CA PRO A 258 64.93 -1.26 1.20
C PRO A 258 66.08 -0.45 0.59
N SER A 259 67.14 -0.28 1.37
CA SER A 259 68.44 0.29 1.00
C SER A 259 69.21 -0.64 0.08
#